data_AF-A0A7Y2FY64-F1
#
_entry.id   AF-A0A7Y2FY64-F1
#
_cell.length_a   1.000
_cell.length_b   1.000
_cell.length_c   1.000
_cell.angle_alpha   90.00
_cell.angle_beta   90.00
_cell.angle_gamma   90.00
#
_symmetry.space_group_name_H-M   'P 1'
#
loop_
_entity.id
_entity.type
_entity.pdbx_description
1 polymer ?
#
loop_
_entity_poly.entity_id
_entity_poly.type
_entity_poly.pdbx_seq_one_letter_code
_entity_poly.pdbx_strand_id
1 'polypeptide(L)'
;LALSDVYTFGPTFRAENSNTSRHLAEFWMIEPEIAFADLEDNMNLAEDLLKYVIQYVLDKHMEDLEFLQKRLEDEEKQKPQHERSPMPLIEKLKFCVENDFERLTYTEAIRILMNSKPNKKKKFQFVIEDWGADLQSEHERYLVEKHFKKPVILVDYPKEIKAFYMRMNEDGKTVRAMDILFPGIGEIVGGSQREERLEVLESKMKEHDIPLEEMQWFLDTRRYGTCEHAGFGLGFERLIQFVTGMGNIRDVIPFPRYPGNAEF
;
A
#
# COMPACT_ATOMS: atom_id res chain seq x y z
N LEU A 1 22.29 -0.63 -5.22
CA LEU A 1 22.57 -1.21 -6.56
C LEU A 1 23.67 -2.28 -6.54
N ALA A 2 24.79 -2.09 -5.85
CA ALA A 2 25.92 -3.04 -5.88
C ALA A 2 25.61 -4.48 -5.41
N LEU A 3 24.64 -4.66 -4.50
CA LEU A 3 24.21 -5.97 -3.99
C LEU A 3 23.05 -6.58 -4.80
N SER A 4 22.62 -5.92 -5.88
CA SER A 4 21.44 -6.21 -6.70
C SER A 4 20.13 -6.16 -5.92
N ASP A 5 19.89 -7.13 -5.04
CA ASP A 5 18.62 -7.34 -4.35
C ASP A 5 18.83 -7.26 -2.84
N VAL A 6 18.17 -6.30 -2.20
CA VAL A 6 18.24 -6.08 -0.75
C VAL A 6 16.86 -5.85 -0.17
N TYR A 7 16.70 -6.09 1.12
CA TYR A 7 15.51 -5.67 1.84
C TYR A 7 15.88 -5.19 3.24
N THR A 8 15.15 -4.19 3.72
CA THR A 8 15.15 -3.83 5.15
C THR A 8 14.03 -4.59 5.86
N PHE A 9 14.23 -4.82 7.16
CA PHE A 9 13.15 -5.15 8.08
C PHE A 9 13.50 -4.46 9.39
N GLY A 10 12.90 -3.30 9.64
CA GLY A 10 13.26 -2.45 10.76
C GLY A 10 12.15 -1.51 11.21
N PRO A 11 12.32 -0.90 12.40
CA PRO A 11 11.37 0.08 12.91
C PRO A 11 11.51 1.41 12.14
N THR A 12 10.36 2.04 11.91
CA THR A 12 10.22 3.36 11.32
C THR A 12 9.27 4.20 12.16
N PHE A 13 9.39 5.52 12.06
CA PHE A 13 8.72 6.45 12.96
C PHE A 13 7.98 7.53 12.17
N ARG A 14 6.78 7.89 12.63
CA ARG A 14 6.02 9.03 12.11
C ARG A 14 5.56 9.90 13.28
N ALA A 15 5.81 11.20 13.17
CA ALA A 15 5.47 12.18 14.21
C ALA A 15 4.15 12.92 13.94
N GLU A 16 3.30 12.37 13.08
CA GLU A 16 1.99 12.93 12.78
C GLU A 16 1.03 12.82 13.97
N ASN A 17 0.24 13.86 14.23
CA ASN A 17 -0.77 13.83 15.29
C ASN A 17 -2.04 13.09 14.83
N SER A 18 -1.88 11.81 14.46
CA SER A 18 -2.95 10.95 13.93
C SER A 18 -3.35 9.90 14.98
N ASN A 19 -4.54 10.06 15.57
CA ASN A 19 -5.09 9.11 16.53
C ASN A 19 -6.25 8.31 15.91
N THR A 20 -5.92 7.34 15.08
CA THR A 20 -6.89 6.45 14.41
C THR A 20 -6.63 4.99 14.74
N SER A 21 -7.51 4.09 14.31
CA SER A 21 -7.36 2.63 14.45
C SER A 21 -6.35 2.00 13.48
N ARG A 22 -5.73 2.80 12.61
CA ARG A 22 -4.84 2.33 11.51
C ARG A 22 -3.43 2.95 11.53
N HIS A 23 -3.16 3.88 12.45
CA HIS A 23 -1.89 4.60 12.51
C HIS A 23 -1.17 4.34 13.83
N LEU A 24 0.15 4.20 13.74
CA LEU A 24 1.11 4.12 14.85
C LEU A 24 2.20 5.16 14.63
N ALA A 25 2.77 5.67 15.71
CA ALA A 25 3.94 6.55 15.68
C ALA A 25 5.25 5.76 15.52
N GLU A 26 5.26 4.49 15.93
CA GLU A 26 6.36 3.53 15.77
C GLU A 26 5.78 2.24 15.19
N PHE A 27 6.33 1.76 14.07
CA PHE A 27 5.86 0.58 13.35
C PHE A 27 7.01 -0.03 12.52
N TRP A 28 6.85 -1.27 12.07
CA TRP A 28 7.87 -1.97 11.32
C TRP A 28 7.58 -1.94 9.82
N MET A 29 8.61 -1.67 9.03
CA MET A 29 8.55 -1.70 7.57
C MET A 29 9.45 -2.81 7.04
N ILE A 30 8.95 -3.51 6.02
CA ILE A 30 9.74 -4.39 5.18
C ILE A 30 9.89 -3.68 3.83
N GLU A 31 11.12 -3.38 3.41
CA GLU A 31 11.37 -2.55 2.24
C GLU A 31 12.36 -3.21 1.29
N PRO A 32 11.88 -4.03 0.34
CA PRO A 32 12.71 -4.56 -0.74
C PRO A 32 13.08 -3.47 -1.76
N GLU A 33 14.32 -3.50 -2.22
CA GLU A 33 14.83 -2.68 -3.32
C GLU A 33 15.63 -3.58 -4.27
N ILE A 34 15.25 -3.56 -5.55
CA ILE A 34 15.76 -4.46 -6.58
C ILE A 34 16.38 -3.67 -7.74
N ALA A 35 17.62 -3.99 -8.09
CA ALA A 35 18.32 -3.40 -9.23
C ALA A 35 17.93 -4.10 -10.55
N PHE A 36 18.02 -3.38 -11.66
CA PHE A 36 17.65 -3.85 -13.01
C PHE A 36 16.18 -4.24 -13.13
N ALA A 37 15.33 -3.55 -12.38
CA ALA A 37 13.91 -3.81 -12.28
C ALA A 37 13.10 -2.55 -12.59
N ASP A 38 11.99 -2.74 -13.31
CA ASP A 38 11.02 -1.68 -13.58
C ASP A 38 9.79 -1.78 -12.64
N LEU A 39 8.74 -1.01 -12.95
CA LEU A 39 7.51 -1.05 -12.15
C LEU A 39 6.78 -2.40 -12.25
N GLU A 40 6.84 -3.08 -13.39
CA GLU A 40 6.21 -4.38 -13.58
C GLU A 40 6.91 -5.46 -12.75
N ASP A 41 8.24 -5.48 -12.75
CA ASP A 41 9.01 -6.37 -11.88
C ASP A 41 8.69 -6.13 -10.39
N ASN A 42 8.54 -4.85 -10.01
CA ASN A 42 8.18 -4.47 -8.65
C ASN A 42 6.78 -4.97 -8.26
N MET A 43 5.80 -4.84 -9.17
CA MET A 43 4.44 -5.35 -8.97
C MET A 43 4.43 -6.88 -8.81
N ASN A 44 5.17 -7.58 -9.69
CA ASN A 44 5.30 -9.04 -9.63
C ASN A 44 5.86 -9.48 -8.29
N LEU A 45 6.97 -8.86 -7.85
CA LEU A 45 7.62 -9.20 -6.57
C LEU A 45 6.69 -8.95 -5.37
N ALA A 46 5.97 -7.83 -5.36
CA ALA A 46 5.06 -7.50 -4.28
C ALA A 46 3.85 -8.45 -4.23
N GLU A 47 3.28 -8.83 -5.37
CA GLU A 47 2.21 -9.83 -5.47
C GLU A 47 2.69 -11.20 -4.99
N ASP A 48 3.84 -11.67 -5.48
CA ASP A 48 4.43 -12.97 -5.10
C ASP A 48 4.74 -13.03 -3.60
N LEU A 49 5.33 -11.98 -3.03
CA LEU A 49 5.62 -11.90 -1.60
C LEU A 49 4.34 -12.01 -0.76
N LEU A 50 3.31 -11.22 -1.10
CA LEU A 50 2.05 -11.22 -0.36
C LEU A 50 1.36 -12.59 -0.46
N LYS A 51 1.25 -13.16 -1.67
CA LYS A 51 0.65 -14.48 -1.89
C LYS A 51 1.41 -15.56 -1.11
N TYR A 52 2.74 -15.55 -1.16
CA TYR A 52 3.57 -16.51 -0.45
C TYR A 52 3.38 -16.44 1.06
N VAL A 53 3.46 -15.24 1.66
CA VAL A 53 3.33 -15.09 3.12
C VAL A 53 1.94 -15.46 3.60
N ILE A 54 0.89 -15.07 2.88
CA ILE A 54 -0.49 -15.43 3.24
C ILE A 54 -0.71 -16.93 3.11
N GLN A 55 -0.23 -17.56 2.04
CA GLN A 55 -0.29 -19.01 1.86
C GLN A 55 0.47 -19.75 2.97
N TYR A 56 1.66 -19.25 3.35
CA TYR A 56 2.42 -19.82 4.46
C TYR A 56 1.62 -19.80 5.77
N VAL A 57 0.93 -18.68 6.07
CA VAL A 57 0.07 -18.58 7.26
C VAL A 57 -1.11 -19.56 7.18
N LEU A 58 -1.77 -19.66 6.02
CA LEU A 58 -2.84 -20.63 5.78
C LEU A 58 -2.36 -22.08 5.99
N ASP A 59 -1.15 -22.43 5.54
CA ASP A 59 -0.62 -23.79 5.63
C ASP A 59 -0.10 -24.16 7.02
N LYS A 60 0.45 -23.19 7.77
CA LYS A 60 1.17 -23.44 9.02
C LYS A 60 0.40 -23.09 10.28
N HIS A 61 -0.62 -22.24 10.19
CA HIS A 61 -1.31 -21.67 11.34
C HIS A 61 -2.84 -21.79 11.27
N MET A 62 -3.35 -22.86 10.65
CA MET A 62 -4.80 -23.06 10.48
C MET A 62 -5.57 -23.09 11.82
N GLU A 63 -5.03 -23.71 12.86
CA GLU A 63 -5.68 -23.75 14.18
C GLU A 63 -5.87 -22.33 14.76
N ASP A 64 -4.84 -21.50 14.69
CA ASP A 64 -4.91 -20.09 15.12
C ASP A 64 -5.89 -19.29 14.25
N LEU A 65 -5.88 -19.52 12.93
CA LEU A 65 -6.80 -18.87 11.99
C LEU A 65 -8.26 -19.24 12.24
N GLU A 66 -8.56 -20.50 12.57
CA GLU A 66 -9.92 -20.93 12.92
C GLU A 66 -10.41 -20.24 14.19
N PHE A 67 -9.53 -20.12 15.19
CA PHE A 67 -9.83 -19.35 16.40
C PHE A 67 -10.08 -17.87 16.10
N LEU A 68 -9.19 -17.24 15.31
CA LEU A 68 -9.29 -15.83 14.93
C LEU A 68 -10.51 -15.55 14.04
N GLN A 69 -10.88 -16.47 13.17
CA GLN A 69 -12.10 -16.39 12.38
C GLN A 69 -13.33 -16.40 13.29
N LYS A 70 -13.43 -17.34 14.23
CA LYS A 70 -14.54 -17.39 15.18
C LYS A 70 -14.63 -16.10 16.00
N ARG A 71 -13.50 -15.59 16.49
CA ARG A 71 -13.40 -14.30 17.19
C ARG A 71 -13.97 -13.16 16.32
N LEU A 72 -13.55 -13.08 15.05
CA LEU A 72 -14.04 -12.07 14.13
C LEU A 72 -15.55 -12.22 13.86
N GLU A 73 -16.04 -13.43 13.62
CA GLU A 73 -17.47 -13.70 13.43
C GLU A 73 -18.31 -13.27 14.63
N ASP A 74 -17.82 -13.48 15.85
CA ASP A 74 -18.50 -13.05 17.07
C ASP A 74 -18.49 -11.53 17.24
N GLU A 75 -17.42 -10.85 16.84
CA GLU A 75 -17.34 -9.38 16.80
C GLU A 75 -18.32 -8.79 15.76
N GLU A 76 -18.35 -9.37 14.56
CA GLU A 76 -19.21 -8.93 13.45
C GLU A 76 -20.71 -9.09 13.77
N LYS A 77 -21.10 -10.10 14.58
CA LYS A 77 -22.49 -10.25 15.06
C LYS A 77 -22.96 -9.04 15.86
N GLN A 78 -22.07 -8.33 16.55
CA GLN A 78 -22.41 -7.13 17.33
C GLN A 78 -22.53 -5.87 16.46
N LYS A 79 -22.00 -5.89 15.24
CA LYS A 79 -22.04 -4.74 14.32
C LYS A 79 -23.38 -4.67 13.55
N PRO A 80 -23.84 -3.46 13.17
CA PRO A 80 -24.96 -3.29 12.24
C PRO A 80 -24.71 -4.03 10.92
N GLN A 81 -25.77 -4.60 10.31
CA GLN A 81 -25.65 -5.42 9.10
C GLN A 81 -24.90 -4.75 7.94
N HIS A 82 -24.95 -3.42 7.83
CA HIS A 82 -24.31 -2.65 6.77
C HIS A 82 -22.82 -2.38 7.01
N GLU A 83 -22.34 -2.57 8.24
CA GLU A 83 -20.92 -2.44 8.63
C GLU A 83 -20.21 -3.79 8.65
N ARG A 84 -20.97 -4.90 8.55
CA ARG A 84 -20.41 -6.24 8.65
C ARG A 84 -19.47 -6.55 7.49
N SER A 85 -18.33 -7.18 7.78
CA SER A 85 -17.45 -7.73 6.75
C SER A 85 -18.24 -8.74 5.91
N PRO A 86 -18.25 -8.61 4.57
CA PRO A 86 -18.97 -9.54 3.71
C PRO A 86 -18.28 -10.90 3.57
N MET A 87 -17.04 -11.03 4.04
CA MET A 87 -16.18 -12.19 3.81
C MET A 87 -15.55 -12.66 5.14
N PRO A 88 -15.66 -13.96 5.47
CA PRO A 88 -14.94 -14.58 6.59
C PRO A 88 -13.42 -14.43 6.46
N LEU A 89 -12.70 -14.52 7.59
CA LEU A 89 -11.25 -14.29 7.62
C LEU A 89 -10.50 -15.24 6.67
N ILE A 90 -10.70 -16.55 6.78
CA ILE A 90 -9.96 -17.53 5.98
C ILE A 90 -10.31 -17.39 4.49
N GLU A 91 -11.58 -17.14 4.18
CA GLU A 91 -12.02 -16.87 2.80
C GLU A 91 -11.34 -15.63 2.23
N LYS A 92 -11.19 -14.57 3.03
CA LYS A 92 -10.50 -13.34 2.65
C LYS A 92 -9.01 -13.56 2.37
N LEU A 93 -8.35 -14.43 3.13
CA LEU A 93 -6.97 -14.80 2.87
C LEU A 93 -6.83 -15.61 1.58
N LYS A 94 -7.69 -16.63 1.41
CA LYS A 94 -7.73 -17.43 0.17
C LYS A 94 -8.04 -16.57 -1.05
N PHE A 95 -8.97 -15.63 -0.94
CA PHE A 95 -9.30 -14.68 -2.00
C PHE A 95 -8.07 -13.92 -2.50
N CYS A 96 -7.17 -13.49 -1.60
CA CYS A 96 -5.93 -12.82 -1.99
C CYS A 96 -4.90 -13.78 -2.60
N VAL A 97 -4.88 -15.06 -2.23
CA VAL A 97 -3.91 -16.01 -2.79
C VAL A 97 -4.37 -16.58 -4.14
N GLU A 98 -5.66 -16.89 -4.27
CA GLU A 98 -6.24 -17.60 -5.41
C GLU A 98 -6.53 -16.71 -6.62
N ASN A 99 -6.53 -15.38 -6.45
CA ASN A 99 -6.79 -14.44 -7.54
C ASN A 99 -5.51 -13.72 -7.98
N ASP A 100 -5.35 -13.56 -9.28
CA ASP A 100 -4.38 -12.61 -9.85
C ASP A 100 -4.80 -11.18 -9.55
N PHE A 101 -3.84 -10.30 -9.28
CA PHE A 101 -4.17 -8.93 -8.93
C PHE A 101 -4.49 -8.13 -10.20
N GLU A 102 -5.58 -7.37 -10.17
CA GLU A 102 -5.94 -6.50 -11.29
C GLU A 102 -4.98 -5.31 -11.34
N ARG A 103 -4.29 -5.12 -12.45
CA ARG A 103 -3.46 -3.92 -12.68
C ARG A 103 -4.30 -2.84 -13.34
N LEU A 104 -4.37 -1.67 -12.71
CA LEU A 104 -5.25 -0.59 -13.13
C LEU A 104 -4.53 0.75 -13.01
N THR A 105 -4.53 1.55 -14.07
CA THR A 105 -3.97 2.91 -13.95
C THR A 105 -4.85 3.77 -13.04
N TYR A 106 -4.24 4.70 -12.30
CA TYR A 106 -4.95 5.70 -11.50
C TYR A 106 -6.02 6.42 -12.32
N THR A 107 -5.69 6.77 -13.57
CA THR A 107 -6.60 7.44 -14.51
C THR A 107 -7.86 6.61 -14.78
N GLU A 108 -7.71 5.30 -15.00
CA GLU A 108 -8.84 4.40 -15.20
C GLU A 108 -9.63 4.19 -13.91
N ALA A 109 -8.95 4.10 -12.76
CA ALA A 109 -9.58 4.01 -11.45
C ALA A 109 -10.49 5.21 -11.18
N ILE A 110 -10.00 6.43 -11.40
CA ILE A 110 -10.79 7.67 -11.30
C ILE A 110 -11.98 7.61 -12.27
N ARG A 111 -11.77 7.21 -13.53
CA ARG A 111 -12.86 7.10 -14.50
C ARG A 111 -13.95 6.12 -14.04
N ILE A 112 -13.56 4.98 -13.47
CA ILE A 112 -14.48 3.97 -12.91
C ILE A 112 -15.24 4.56 -11.72
N LEU A 113 -14.53 5.17 -10.78
CA LEU A 113 -15.10 5.76 -9.56
C LEU A 113 -16.09 6.88 -9.89
N MET A 114 -15.71 7.82 -10.75
CA MET A 114 -16.57 8.91 -11.23
C MET A 114 -17.87 8.37 -11.86
N ASN A 115 -17.75 7.27 -12.64
CA ASN A 115 -18.89 6.69 -13.33
C ASN A 115 -19.73 5.71 -12.50
N SER A 116 -19.26 5.37 -11.30
CA SER A 116 -19.90 4.42 -10.40
C SER A 116 -21.25 4.94 -9.89
N LYS A 117 -22.20 4.02 -9.66
CA LYS A 117 -23.50 4.37 -9.06
C LYS A 117 -23.35 5.02 -7.67
N PRO A 118 -22.44 4.55 -6.78
CA PRO A 118 -22.22 5.21 -5.49
C PRO A 118 -21.79 6.68 -5.63
N ASN A 119 -20.83 6.98 -6.51
CA ASN A 119 -20.37 8.35 -6.72
C ASN A 119 -21.48 9.25 -7.32
N LYS A 120 -22.12 8.80 -8.41
CA LYS A 120 -23.22 9.53 -9.07
C LYS A 120 -24.42 9.80 -8.16
N LYS A 121 -24.65 8.93 -7.17
CA LYS A 121 -25.72 9.09 -6.17
C LYS A 121 -25.26 9.75 -4.88
N LYS A 122 -24.02 10.29 -4.84
CA LYS A 122 -23.42 10.93 -3.65
C LYS A 122 -23.51 10.05 -2.40
N LYS A 123 -23.25 8.76 -2.58
CA LYS A 123 -23.22 7.77 -1.49
C LYS A 123 -21.83 7.57 -0.89
N PHE A 124 -20.77 7.89 -1.62
CA PHE A 124 -19.46 8.03 -1.01
C PHE A 124 -19.44 9.25 -0.10
N GLN A 125 -18.72 9.17 1.01
CA GLN A 125 -18.52 10.30 1.91
C GLN A 125 -17.67 11.37 1.21
N PHE A 126 -16.68 10.95 0.44
CA PHE A 126 -15.79 11.80 -0.33
C PHE A 126 -16.09 11.63 -1.83
N VAL A 127 -16.80 12.56 -2.45
CA VAL A 127 -17.15 12.45 -3.87
C VAL A 127 -15.92 12.68 -4.75
N ILE A 128 -15.68 11.80 -5.73
CA ILE A 128 -14.65 12.01 -6.75
C ILE A 128 -15.25 12.87 -7.86
N GLU A 129 -14.80 14.11 -7.95
CA GLU A 129 -15.24 15.09 -8.95
C GLU A 129 -14.29 15.16 -10.15
N ASP A 130 -12.98 15.11 -9.90
CA ASP A 130 -11.95 15.31 -10.93
C ASP A 130 -10.75 14.38 -10.77
N TRP A 131 -9.94 14.29 -11.83
CA TRP A 131 -8.63 13.63 -11.83
C TRP A 131 -7.63 14.41 -10.98
N GLY A 132 -6.79 13.71 -10.22
CA GLY A 132 -5.87 14.31 -9.24
C GLY A 132 -6.37 14.23 -7.79
N ALA A 133 -7.61 13.78 -7.57
CA ALA A 133 -8.14 13.50 -6.24
C ALA A 133 -7.43 12.31 -5.59
N ASP A 134 -7.11 12.43 -4.31
CA ASP A 134 -6.54 11.33 -3.52
C ASP A 134 -7.62 10.29 -3.18
N LEU A 135 -7.31 9.01 -3.38
CA LEU A 135 -8.28 7.94 -3.16
C LEU A 135 -8.42 7.68 -1.66
N GLN A 136 -9.65 7.80 -1.17
CA GLN A 136 -9.99 7.42 0.19
C GLN A 136 -10.24 5.91 0.28
N SER A 137 -10.12 5.36 1.49
CA SER A 137 -10.31 3.93 1.76
C SER A 137 -11.66 3.37 1.24
N GLU A 138 -12.73 4.18 1.19
CA GLU A 138 -14.01 3.74 0.63
C GLU A 138 -13.95 3.51 -0.90
N HIS A 139 -13.12 4.26 -1.62
CA HIS A 139 -12.91 4.14 -3.06
C HIS A 139 -12.08 2.90 -3.39
N GLU A 140 -10.99 2.71 -2.66
CA GLU A 140 -10.13 1.53 -2.76
C GLU A 140 -10.94 0.25 -2.52
N ARG A 141 -11.71 0.22 -1.43
CA ARG A 141 -12.59 -0.90 -1.10
C ARG A 141 -13.67 -1.10 -2.17
N TYR A 142 -14.21 -0.04 -2.76
CA TYR A 142 -15.17 -0.18 -3.86
C TYR A 142 -14.55 -0.88 -5.08
N LEU A 143 -13.33 -0.49 -5.47
CA LEU A 143 -12.62 -1.11 -6.59
C LEU A 143 -12.41 -2.59 -6.33
N VAL A 144 -11.87 -2.94 -5.16
CA VAL A 144 -11.55 -4.33 -4.79
C VAL A 144 -12.82 -5.17 -4.55
N GLU A 145 -13.72 -4.73 -3.67
CA GLU A 145 -14.82 -5.55 -3.16
C GLU A 145 -16.07 -5.56 -4.06
N LYS A 146 -16.26 -4.51 -4.88
CA LYS A 146 -17.50 -4.33 -5.66
C LYS A 146 -17.28 -4.32 -7.17
N HIS A 147 -16.24 -3.66 -7.65
CA HIS A 147 -15.99 -3.52 -9.09
C HIS A 147 -15.27 -4.74 -9.66
N PHE A 148 -14.05 -5.02 -9.17
CA PHE A 148 -13.21 -6.10 -9.70
C PHE A 148 -13.44 -7.44 -9.01
N LYS A 149 -13.76 -7.43 -7.71
CA LYS A 149 -13.88 -8.66 -6.89
C LYS A 149 -12.60 -9.51 -6.93
N LYS A 150 -11.46 -8.83 -6.88
CA LYS A 150 -10.10 -9.36 -6.69
C LYS A 150 -9.20 -8.22 -6.17
N PRO A 151 -8.04 -8.50 -5.56
CA PRO A 151 -7.08 -7.45 -5.20
C PRO A 151 -6.70 -6.61 -6.43
N VAL A 152 -6.35 -5.35 -6.20
CA VAL A 152 -6.07 -4.38 -7.28
C VAL A 152 -4.70 -3.75 -7.02
N ILE A 153 -3.88 -3.63 -8.05
CA ILE A 153 -2.67 -2.81 -8.06
C ILE A 153 -2.98 -1.55 -8.85
N LEU A 154 -3.03 -0.40 -8.16
CA LEU A 154 -3.15 0.89 -8.80
C LEU A 154 -1.78 1.38 -9.23
N VAL A 155 -1.64 1.86 -10.47
CA VAL A 155 -0.36 2.35 -11.01
C VAL A 155 -0.46 3.72 -11.66
N ASP A 156 0.69 4.35 -11.92
CA ASP A 156 0.80 5.60 -12.69
C ASP A 156 0.00 6.77 -12.07
N TYR A 157 0.32 7.10 -10.82
CA TYR A 157 -0.31 8.17 -10.05
C TYR A 157 0.11 9.57 -10.50
N PRO A 158 -0.71 10.61 -10.25
CA PRO A 158 -0.33 12.01 -10.47
C PRO A 158 0.96 12.36 -9.72
N LYS A 159 1.88 13.07 -10.38
CA LYS A 159 3.18 13.41 -9.79
C LYS A 159 3.06 14.31 -8.56
N GLU A 160 2.02 15.14 -8.50
CA GLU A 160 1.83 16.18 -7.48
C GLU A 160 1.53 15.61 -6.09
N ILE A 161 1.03 14.37 -6.01
CA ILE A 161 0.62 13.71 -4.76
C ILE A 161 1.56 12.55 -4.38
N LYS A 162 2.70 12.43 -5.06
CA LYS A 162 3.68 11.35 -4.84
C LYS A 162 5.08 11.94 -4.64
N ALA A 163 5.99 11.11 -4.13
CA ALA A 163 7.32 11.55 -3.72
C ALA A 163 8.24 11.90 -4.90
N PHE A 164 9.21 12.78 -4.65
CA PHE A 164 10.16 13.28 -5.66
C PHE A 164 10.98 12.17 -6.33
N TYR A 165 11.27 11.08 -5.60
CA TYR A 165 12.13 9.98 -6.07
C TYR A 165 11.43 9.02 -7.04
N MET A 166 10.11 9.11 -7.23
CA MET A 166 9.38 8.21 -8.13
C MET A 166 9.64 8.59 -9.59
N ARG A 167 9.88 7.61 -10.47
CA ARG A 167 10.24 7.87 -11.88
C ARG A 167 9.11 8.60 -12.62
N MET A 168 9.44 9.68 -13.33
CA MET A 168 8.49 10.39 -14.18
C MET A 168 8.13 9.58 -15.43
N ASN A 169 6.84 9.47 -15.72
CA ASN A 169 6.34 8.86 -16.95
C ASN A 169 6.56 9.77 -18.17
N GLU A 170 6.49 9.18 -19.36
CA GLU A 170 6.65 9.91 -20.63
C GLU A 170 5.56 10.96 -20.86
N ASP A 171 4.41 10.83 -20.18
CA ASP A 171 3.31 11.80 -20.26
C ASP A 171 3.60 13.12 -19.53
N GLY A 172 4.66 13.17 -18.70
CA GLY A 172 5.05 14.32 -17.88
C GLY A 172 4.05 14.71 -16.77
N LYS A 173 3.03 13.87 -16.52
CA LYS A 173 1.94 14.12 -15.56
C LYS A 173 1.90 13.08 -14.44
N THR A 174 2.33 11.86 -14.73
CA THR A 174 2.26 10.75 -13.80
C THR A 174 3.64 10.22 -13.44
N VAL A 175 3.71 9.47 -12.35
CA VAL A 175 4.93 8.78 -11.91
C VAL A 175 4.69 7.29 -11.84
N ARG A 176 5.74 6.49 -12.06
CA ARG A 176 5.76 5.02 -11.94
C ARG A 176 5.59 4.55 -10.49
N ALA A 177 4.50 4.93 -9.85
CA ALA A 177 4.08 4.49 -8.53
C ALA A 177 3.15 3.28 -8.65
N MET A 178 3.11 2.45 -7.61
CA MET A 178 2.12 1.41 -7.42
C MET A 178 1.62 1.37 -5.98
N ASP A 179 0.33 1.11 -5.80
CA ASP A 179 -0.25 0.79 -4.49
C ASP A 179 -1.09 -0.51 -4.63
N ILE A 180 -0.88 -1.49 -3.75
CA ILE A 180 -1.66 -2.74 -3.72
C ILE A 180 -2.82 -2.57 -2.74
N LEU A 181 -4.04 -2.83 -3.22
CA LEU A 181 -5.28 -2.68 -2.49
C LEU A 181 -5.90 -4.04 -2.16
N PHE A 182 -6.10 -4.27 -0.87
CA PHE A 182 -6.72 -5.48 -0.32
C PHE A 182 -8.14 -5.20 0.20
N PRO A 183 -9.00 -6.24 0.26
CA PRO A 183 -10.35 -6.11 0.78
C PRO A 183 -10.32 -5.69 2.26
N GLY A 184 -11.22 -4.77 2.64
CA GLY A 184 -11.35 -4.25 4.00
C GLY A 184 -10.29 -3.21 4.39
N ILE A 185 -9.00 -3.53 4.26
CA ILE A 185 -7.91 -2.67 4.74
C ILE A 185 -7.51 -1.56 3.77
N GLY A 186 -7.79 -1.71 2.47
CA GLY A 186 -7.30 -0.79 1.44
C GLY A 186 -5.83 -1.06 1.12
N GLU A 187 -5.02 -0.01 1.02
CA GLU A 187 -3.58 -0.11 0.76
C GLU A 187 -2.86 -1.07 1.74
N ILE A 188 -2.06 -2.00 1.20
CA ILE A 188 -1.18 -2.89 1.99
C ILE A 188 0.30 -2.70 1.64
N VAL A 189 0.60 -2.37 0.38
CA VAL A 189 1.95 -2.12 -0.13
C VAL A 189 1.91 -0.85 -0.96
N GLY A 190 2.92 0.02 -0.78
CA GLY A 190 3.16 1.18 -1.62
C GLY A 190 4.58 1.15 -2.15
N GLY A 191 4.76 1.42 -3.45
CA GLY A 191 6.07 1.30 -4.10
C GLY A 191 6.19 2.13 -5.37
N SER A 192 7.37 2.14 -5.96
CA SER A 192 7.60 2.81 -7.23
C SER A 192 8.86 2.29 -7.93
N GLN A 193 8.90 2.44 -9.25
CA GLN A 193 10.19 2.56 -9.94
C GLN A 193 10.84 3.89 -9.52
N ARG A 194 12.16 3.89 -9.34
CA ARG A 194 12.89 5.07 -8.87
C ARG A 194 13.38 5.88 -10.06
N GLU A 195 13.43 7.21 -9.91
CA GLU A 195 13.97 8.10 -10.92
C GLU A 195 15.49 7.91 -11.01
N GLU A 196 15.93 7.23 -12.05
CA GLU A 196 17.32 6.87 -12.32
C GLU A 196 18.08 7.94 -13.09
N ARG A 197 17.36 8.87 -13.75
CA ARG A 197 17.95 9.94 -14.57
C ARG A 197 18.27 11.15 -13.69
N LEU A 198 19.57 11.45 -13.55
CA LEU A 198 20.06 12.49 -12.64
C LEU A 198 19.39 13.85 -12.87
N GLU A 199 19.33 14.33 -14.11
CA GLU A 199 18.78 15.65 -14.42
C GLU A 199 17.29 15.77 -14.08
N VAL A 200 16.53 14.69 -14.31
CA VAL A 200 15.10 14.64 -13.98
C VAL A 200 14.92 14.61 -12.45
N LEU A 201 15.71 13.80 -11.75
CA LEU A 201 15.68 13.73 -10.29
C LEU A 201 16.01 15.09 -9.65
N GLU A 202 17.04 15.78 -10.11
CA GLU A 202 17.40 17.12 -9.62
C GLU A 202 16.30 18.16 -9.89
N SER A 203 15.61 18.09 -11.05
CA SER A 203 14.45 18.95 -11.32
C SER A 203 13.32 18.68 -10.33
N LYS A 204 13.00 17.41 -10.10
CA LYS A 204 11.93 17.02 -9.16
C LYS A 204 12.27 17.41 -7.72
N MET A 205 13.52 17.25 -7.29
CA MET A 205 13.96 17.68 -5.97
C MET A 205 13.75 19.20 -5.79
N LYS A 206 14.04 20.01 -6.81
CA LYS A 206 13.73 21.45 -6.78
C LYS A 206 12.24 21.74 -6.74
N GLU A 207 11.41 21.00 -7.49
CA GLU A 207 9.95 21.13 -7.47
C GLU A 207 9.33 20.79 -6.09
N HIS A 208 9.97 19.89 -5.33
CA HIS A 208 9.53 19.44 -4.00
C HIS A 208 10.28 20.11 -2.84
N ASP A 209 11.04 21.19 -3.09
CA ASP A 209 11.84 21.91 -2.09
C ASP A 209 12.81 21.02 -1.30
N ILE A 210 13.40 20.00 -1.96
CA ILE A 210 14.39 19.08 -1.37
C ILE A 210 15.82 19.63 -1.63
N PRO A 211 16.60 19.94 -0.59
CA PRO A 211 17.97 20.44 -0.74
C PRO A 211 18.90 19.44 -1.42
N LEU A 212 19.54 19.84 -2.54
CA LEU A 212 20.44 18.96 -3.29
C LEU A 212 21.74 18.69 -2.53
N GLU A 213 22.23 19.66 -1.76
CA GLU A 213 23.48 19.54 -0.99
C GLU A 213 23.38 18.47 0.11
N GLU A 214 22.22 18.30 0.73
CA GLU A 214 22.00 17.28 1.78
C GLU A 214 21.88 15.87 1.21
N MET A 215 21.59 15.77 -0.09
CA MET A 215 21.27 14.53 -0.81
C MET A 215 22.36 14.12 -1.80
N GLN A 216 23.58 14.68 -1.69
CA GLN A 216 24.68 14.37 -2.61
C GLN A 216 24.95 12.86 -2.72
N TRP A 217 24.95 12.16 -1.60
CA TRP A 217 25.13 10.70 -1.56
C TRP A 217 24.01 9.93 -2.30
N PHE A 218 22.78 10.45 -2.30
CA PHE A 218 21.65 9.88 -3.02
C PHE A 218 21.74 10.17 -4.52
N LEU A 219 22.19 11.38 -4.89
CA LEU A 219 22.47 11.76 -6.28
C LEU A 219 23.66 10.98 -6.86
N ASP A 220 24.67 10.64 -6.05
CA ASP A 220 25.83 9.85 -6.47
C ASP A 220 25.43 8.47 -6.97
N THR A 221 24.34 7.88 -6.46
CA THR A 221 23.83 6.61 -6.97
C THR A 221 23.32 6.72 -8.42
N ARG A 222 23.07 7.94 -8.92
CA ARG A 222 22.70 8.22 -10.32
C ARG A 222 23.91 8.62 -11.18
N ARG A 223 25.05 8.97 -10.56
CA ARG A 223 26.28 9.41 -11.27
C ARG A 223 27.19 8.24 -11.65
N TYR A 224 27.29 7.23 -10.80
CA TYR A 224 28.30 6.18 -10.92
C TYR A 224 27.67 4.81 -11.23
N GLY A 225 27.38 4.57 -12.51
CA GLY A 225 26.83 3.28 -12.95
C GLY A 225 25.38 3.06 -12.49
N THR A 226 24.53 4.08 -12.68
CA THR A 226 23.09 3.99 -12.41
C THR A 226 22.43 2.90 -13.25
N CYS A 227 21.29 2.40 -12.78
CA CYS A 227 20.44 1.47 -13.51
C CYS A 227 18.97 1.75 -13.19
N GLU A 228 18.07 1.18 -13.99
CA GLU A 228 16.67 1.07 -13.61
C GLU A 228 16.58 0.21 -12.34
N HIS A 229 15.78 0.66 -11.38
CA HIS A 229 15.55 -0.03 -10.11
C HIS A 229 14.21 0.38 -9.54
N ALA A 230 13.64 -0.51 -8.74
CA ALA A 230 12.35 -0.33 -8.13
C ALA A 230 12.34 -0.93 -6.72
N GLY A 231 11.36 -0.53 -5.93
CA GLY A 231 11.14 -1.12 -4.62
C GLY A 231 9.81 -0.71 -4.04
N PHE A 232 9.48 -1.30 -2.90
CA PHE A 232 8.22 -1.03 -2.20
C PHE A 232 8.40 -1.13 -0.70
N GLY A 233 7.46 -0.55 0.02
CA GLY A 233 7.33 -0.69 1.46
C GLY A 233 6.07 -1.47 1.81
N LEU A 234 6.22 -2.42 2.72
CA LEU A 234 5.14 -3.17 3.34
C LEU A 234 5.11 -2.86 4.84
N GLY A 235 4.01 -2.26 5.30
CA GLY A 235 3.78 -2.06 6.72
C GLY A 235 3.49 -3.39 7.40
N PHE A 236 4.41 -3.86 8.25
CA PHE A 236 4.33 -5.19 8.84
C PHE A 236 3.08 -5.34 9.70
N GLU A 237 2.75 -4.35 10.55
CA GLU A 237 1.54 -4.39 11.38
C GLU A 237 0.26 -4.40 10.54
N ARG A 238 0.23 -3.75 9.36
CA ARG A 238 -0.93 -3.83 8.46
C ARG A 238 -1.12 -5.24 7.91
N LEU A 239 -0.02 -5.93 7.59
CA LEU A 239 -0.08 -7.34 7.18
C LEU A 239 -0.58 -8.22 8.32
N ILE A 240 -0.03 -8.06 9.53
CA ILE A 240 -0.48 -8.82 10.71
C ILE A 240 -1.96 -8.55 10.98
N GLN A 241 -2.40 -7.30 10.95
CA GLN A 241 -3.81 -6.93 11.07
C GLN A 241 -4.69 -7.62 10.02
N PHE A 242 -4.24 -7.67 8.76
CA PHE A 242 -4.97 -8.32 7.69
C PHE A 242 -5.13 -9.82 7.91
N VAL A 243 -4.03 -10.53 8.21
CA VAL A 243 -4.01 -12.01 8.36
C VAL A 243 -4.71 -12.47 9.64
N THR A 244 -4.67 -11.68 10.70
CA THR A 244 -5.34 -12.00 11.98
C THR A 244 -6.79 -11.54 12.03
N GLY A 245 -7.20 -10.65 11.14
CA GLY A 245 -8.53 -10.06 11.14
C GLY A 245 -8.78 -9.09 12.29
N MET A 246 -7.75 -8.54 12.94
CA MET A 246 -7.91 -7.57 14.03
C MET A 246 -8.44 -6.22 13.51
N GLY A 247 -9.29 -5.56 14.31
CA GLY A 247 -9.91 -4.29 13.92
C GLY A 247 -9.06 -3.04 14.21
N ASN A 248 -8.03 -3.17 15.07
CA ASN A 248 -7.18 -2.07 15.50
C ASN A 248 -5.71 -2.44 15.37
N ILE A 249 -4.89 -1.54 14.80
CA ILE A 249 -3.46 -1.77 14.57
C ILE A 249 -2.68 -1.87 15.89
N ARG A 250 -3.25 -1.36 16.98
CA ARG A 250 -2.66 -1.41 18.32
C ARG A 250 -2.64 -2.82 18.92
N ASP A 251 -3.48 -3.71 18.41
CA ASP A 251 -3.62 -5.08 18.93
C ASP A 251 -2.69 -6.07 18.20
N VAL A 252 -1.88 -5.59 17.25
CA VAL A 252 -0.99 -6.42 16.42
C VAL A 252 0.49 -6.07 16.57
N ILE A 253 0.80 -5.25 17.57
CA ILE A 253 2.15 -4.97 18.03
C ILE A 253 2.17 -5.09 19.56
N PRO A 254 3.25 -5.60 20.20
CA PRO A 254 3.25 -5.82 21.65
C PRO A 254 2.95 -4.58 22.48
N PHE A 255 3.58 -3.45 22.13
CA PHE A 255 3.49 -2.19 22.88
C PHE A 255 3.32 -1.02 21.90
N PRO A 256 2.08 -0.65 21.52
CA PRO A 256 1.84 0.35 20.48
C PRO A 256 2.30 1.75 20.92
N ARG A 257 2.78 2.56 19.97
CA ARG A 257 3.04 4.00 20.17
C ARG A 257 2.06 4.81 19.36
N TYR A 258 1.39 5.77 19.97
CA TYR A 258 0.42 6.66 19.32
C TYR A 258 0.29 7.97 20.11
N PRO A 259 -0.35 9.03 19.56
CA PRO A 259 -0.41 10.32 20.24
C PRO A 259 -0.93 10.22 21.69
N GLY A 260 -0.10 10.69 22.63
CA GLY A 260 -0.40 10.64 24.07
C GLY A 260 -0.14 9.29 24.77
N ASN A 261 0.50 8.31 24.10
CA ASN A 261 0.78 7.00 24.68
C ASN A 261 2.17 6.46 24.27
N ALA A 262 2.99 6.15 25.28
CA ALA A 262 4.29 5.50 25.14
C ALA A 262 4.56 4.46 26.25
N GLU A 263 3.49 3.94 26.85
CA GLU A 263 3.56 2.91 27.92
C GLU A 263 3.75 1.51 27.31
N PHE A 264 3.98 0.51 28.16
CA PHE A 264 3.96 -0.90 27.73
C PHE A 264 2.52 -1.35 27.55
#